data_AF-A0A1Q5RFJ4-F1
#
_entry.id   AF-A0A1Q5RFJ4-F1
#
_cell.length_a   1.000
_cell.length_b   1.000
_cell.length_c   1.000
_cell.angle_alpha   90.00
_cell.angle_beta   90.00
_cell.angle_gamma   90.00
#
_symmetry.space_group_name_H-M   'P 1'
#
loop_
_entity.id
_entity.type
_entity.pdbx_description
1 polymer ?
#
loop_
_entity_poly.entity_id
_entity_poly.type
_entity_poly.pdbx_seq_one_letter_code
_entity_poly.pdbx_strand_id
1 'polypeptide(L)'
;MDPQEFERNTEALARELTLEDVDDELCRLPASPDTDRDLIARAVMMRRRLELIDASRPNPMAPPPDPDGMVEANLPEGAATCVQDRMLRGKYFYAEDRGGRLVIRLPWRTFYDLANSIHVSGSGPNGAAWWLANPHLSDRLPKNGPPPLPEPPR
;
A
#
# COMPACT_ATOMS: atom_id res chain seq x y z
N MET A 1 16.55 12.93 36.42
CA MET A 1 15.68 12.96 35.23
C MET A 1 14.59 11.94 35.47
N ASP A 2 13.36 12.42 35.52
CA ASP A 2 12.15 11.63 35.75
C ASP A 2 11.90 10.70 34.54
N PRO A 3 11.62 9.39 34.74
CA PRO A 3 11.29 8.47 33.65
C PRO A 3 10.17 8.96 32.72
N GLN A 4 9.16 9.65 33.26
CA GLN A 4 8.05 10.18 32.46
C GLN A 4 8.49 11.38 31.59
N GLU A 5 9.43 12.17 32.09
CA GLU A 5 10.02 13.27 31.34
C GLU A 5 10.91 12.76 30.20
N PHE A 6 11.67 11.70 30.47
CA PHE A 6 12.48 11.02 29.45
C PHE A 6 11.58 10.46 28.33
N GLU A 7 10.54 9.70 28.68
CA GLU A 7 9.61 9.12 27.70
C GLU A 7 9.00 10.20 26.80
N ARG A 8 8.43 11.28 27.37
CA ARG A 8 7.86 12.37 26.56
C ARG A 8 8.87 13.00 25.61
N ASN A 9 10.11 13.22 26.06
CA ASN A 9 11.14 13.83 25.23
C ASN A 9 11.54 12.90 24.07
N THR A 10 11.67 11.60 24.34
CA THR A 10 11.95 10.59 23.31
C THR A 10 10.80 10.44 22.33
N GLU A 11 9.55 10.51 22.80
CA GLU A 11 8.37 10.50 21.93
C GLU A 11 8.30 11.72 21.02
N ALA A 12 8.61 12.91 21.55
CA ALA A 12 8.65 14.15 20.78
C ALA A 12 9.69 14.06 19.66
N LEU A 13 10.90 13.56 19.96
CA LEU A 13 11.95 13.32 18.98
C LEU A 13 11.49 12.31 17.92
N ALA A 14 10.96 11.15 18.34
CA ALA A 14 10.57 10.08 17.43
C ALA A 14 9.51 10.51 16.40
N ARG A 15 8.61 11.44 16.76
CA ARG A 15 7.58 11.97 15.84
C ARG A 15 8.15 12.69 14.63
N GLU A 16 9.33 13.27 14.74
CA GLU A 16 9.99 14.03 13.66
C GLU A 16 10.86 13.14 12.77
N LEU A 17 11.17 11.92 13.21
CA LEU A 17 12.05 10.99 12.49
C LEU A 17 11.36 10.31 11.31
N THR A 18 12.15 10.05 10.26
CA THR A 18 11.78 9.21 9.13
C THR A 18 11.99 7.72 9.45
N LEU A 19 11.55 6.83 8.55
CA LEU A 19 11.70 5.39 8.77
C LEU A 19 13.18 4.96 8.81
N GLU A 20 14.01 5.59 7.98
CA GLU A 20 15.46 5.36 7.95
C GLU A 20 16.12 5.81 9.26
N ASP A 21 15.79 7.02 9.74
CA ASP A 21 16.33 7.53 11.00
C ASP A 21 15.94 6.65 12.21
N VAL A 22 14.71 6.12 12.20
CA VAL A 22 14.23 5.21 13.26
C VAL A 22 14.96 3.88 13.22
N ASP A 23 15.21 3.32 12.04
CA ASP A 23 15.93 2.05 11.88
C ASP A 23 17.40 2.19 12.31
N ASP A 24 18.03 3.32 11.98
CA ASP A 24 19.38 3.67 12.44
C ASP A 24 19.44 3.79 13.96
N GLU A 25 18.46 4.46 14.59
CA GLU A 25 18.43 4.63 16.04
C GLU A 25 18.20 3.29 16.76
N LEU A 26 17.34 2.43 16.22
CA LEU A 26 17.14 1.06 16.72
C LEU A 26 18.41 0.21 16.63
N CYS A 27 19.27 0.45 15.62
CA CYS A 27 20.55 -0.24 15.49
C CYS A 27 21.60 0.26 16.48
N ARG A 28 21.52 1.54 16.89
CA ARG A 28 22.41 2.11 17.93
C ARG A 28 22.04 1.66 19.33
N LEU A 29 20.76 1.45 19.59
CA LEU A 29 20.28 0.99 20.90
C LEU A 29 20.81 -0.43 21.20
N PRO A 30 21.25 -0.70 22.45
CA PRO A 30 21.78 -2.00 22.81
C PRO A 30 20.74 -3.10 22.56
N ALA A 31 21.21 -4.25 22.05
CA ALA A 31 20.35 -5.39 21.73
C ALA A 31 19.74 -6.02 22.99
N SER A 32 20.52 -6.05 24.08
CA SER A 32 20.06 -6.37 25.42
C SER A 32 19.97 -5.06 26.21
N PRO A 33 18.78 -4.58 26.56
CA PRO A 33 18.63 -3.36 27.32
C PRO A 33 19.11 -3.58 28.75
N ASP A 34 20.03 -2.73 29.20
CA ASP A 34 20.61 -2.82 30.55
C ASP A 34 19.91 -1.87 31.53
N THR A 35 19.13 -0.92 31.01
CA THR A 35 18.35 0.04 31.80
C THR A 35 16.92 0.18 31.31
N ASP A 36 16.03 0.62 32.21
CA ASP A 36 14.64 0.97 31.84
C ASP A 36 14.58 2.06 30.75
N ARG A 37 15.60 2.93 30.68
CA ARG A 37 15.68 3.94 29.61
C ARG A 37 15.93 3.32 28.25
N ASP A 38 16.75 2.28 28.17
CA ASP A 38 16.98 1.57 26.91
C ASP A 38 15.71 0.85 26.46
N LEU A 39 14.96 0.27 27.41
CA LEU A 39 13.65 -0.33 27.15
C LEU A 39 12.66 0.70 26.62
N ILE A 40 12.53 1.85 27.29
CA ILE A 40 11.61 2.92 26.89
C ILE A 40 12.00 3.46 25.51
N ALA A 41 13.28 3.77 25.27
CA ALA A 41 13.75 4.28 23.99
C ALA A 41 13.48 3.29 22.85
N ARG A 42 13.78 2.00 23.05
CA ARG A 42 13.51 0.95 22.07
C ARG A 42 12.02 0.79 21.80
N ALA A 43 11.17 0.83 22.84
CA ALA A 43 9.72 0.75 22.70
C ALA A 43 9.16 1.93 21.89
N VAL A 44 9.60 3.15 22.18
CA VAL A 44 9.18 4.36 21.46
C VAL A 44 9.60 4.30 19.98
N MET A 45 10.85 3.94 19.69
CA MET A 45 11.33 3.81 18.31
C MET A 45 10.61 2.70 17.55
N MET A 46 10.36 1.55 18.18
CA MET A 46 9.62 0.46 17.56
C MET A 46 8.16 0.85 17.27
N ARG A 47 7.50 1.58 18.18
CA ARG A 47 6.14 2.10 17.96
C ARG A 47 6.11 3.06 16.76
N ARG A 48 7.06 3.99 16.70
CA ARG A 48 7.17 4.94 15.58
C ARG A 48 7.41 4.22 14.25
N ARG A 49 8.28 3.21 14.25
CA ARG A 49 8.53 2.36 13.07
C ARG A 49 7.25 1.73 12.55
N LEU A 50 6.45 1.16 13.45
CA LEU A 50 5.15 0.56 13.11
C LEU A 50 4.18 1.61 12.58
N GLU A 51 4.08 2.79 13.19
CA GLU A 51 3.24 3.89 12.69
C GLU A 51 3.62 4.32 11.27
N LEU A 52 4.92 4.43 10.98
CA LEU A 52 5.41 4.80 9.64
C LEU A 52 5.15 3.71 8.61
N ILE A 53 5.33 2.44 8.99
CA ILE A 53 4.99 1.30 8.14
C ILE A 53 3.48 1.25 7.90
N ASP A 54 2.64 1.43 8.92
CA ASP A 54 1.19 1.43 8.77
C ASP A 54 0.69 2.65 7.99
N ALA A 55 1.30 3.82 8.13
CA ALA A 55 0.99 4.99 7.30
C ALA A 55 1.33 4.76 5.82
N SER A 56 2.33 3.92 5.53
CA SER A 56 2.66 3.50 4.17
C SER A 56 1.73 2.42 3.61
N ARG A 57 0.89 1.78 4.46
CA ARG A 57 -0.08 0.79 4.00
C ARG A 57 -1.27 1.49 3.34
N PRO A 58 -1.65 1.08 2.13
CA PRO A 58 -2.91 1.45 1.51
C PRO A 58 -4.08 1.25 2.49
N ASN A 59 -4.76 2.32 2.91
CA ASN A 59 -5.96 2.19 3.72
C ASN A 59 -7.03 1.41 2.91
N PRO A 60 -7.43 0.20 3.34
CA PRO A 60 -8.41 -0.61 2.60
C PRO A 60 -9.81 0.01 2.61
N MET A 61 -10.08 0.95 3.52
CA MET A 61 -11.34 1.70 3.60
C MET A 61 -11.30 3.04 2.86
N ALA A 62 -10.17 3.40 2.21
CA ALA A 62 -10.12 4.60 1.40
C ALA A 62 -11.06 4.45 0.18
N PRO A 63 -11.74 5.53 -0.25
CA PRO A 63 -12.51 5.50 -1.47
C PRO A 63 -11.63 5.10 -2.67
N PRO A 64 -12.23 4.54 -3.72
CA PRO A 64 -11.48 4.27 -4.94
C PRO A 64 -10.83 5.57 -5.45
N PRO A 65 -9.58 5.50 -5.98
CA PRO A 65 -8.90 6.68 -6.51
C PRO A 65 -9.71 7.37 -7.61
N ASP A 66 -9.43 8.66 -7.83
CA ASP A 66 -9.94 9.36 -9.01
C ASP A 66 -9.61 8.59 -10.29
N PRO A 67 -10.48 8.58 -11.32
CA PRO A 67 -10.26 7.82 -12.55
C PRO A 67 -8.91 8.11 -13.24
N ASP A 68 -8.47 9.37 -13.17
CA ASP A 68 -7.19 9.85 -13.69
C ASP A 68 -6.04 9.78 -12.67
N GLY A 69 -6.34 9.42 -11.42
CA GLY A 69 -5.37 9.24 -10.35
C GLY A 69 -4.39 8.12 -10.69
N MET A 70 -3.10 8.40 -10.60
CA MET A 70 -2.05 7.41 -10.86
C MET A 70 -1.98 6.40 -9.71
N VAL A 71 -2.13 5.12 -10.03
CA VAL A 71 -1.95 4.01 -9.09
C VAL A 71 -0.73 3.20 -9.45
N GLU A 72 -0.11 2.61 -8.43
CA GLU A 72 0.95 1.62 -8.59
C GLU A 72 0.31 0.22 -8.53
N ALA A 73 0.41 -0.50 -9.65
CA ALA A 73 -0.08 -1.86 -9.77
C ALA A 73 1.10 -2.84 -9.96
N ASN A 74 1.13 -3.90 -9.17
CA ASN A 74 2.01 -5.05 -9.39
C ASN A 74 1.64 -5.73 -10.71
N LEU A 75 2.65 -6.08 -11.51
CA LEU A 75 2.44 -6.89 -12.71
C LEU A 75 2.19 -8.35 -12.30
N PRO A 76 1.08 -8.96 -12.73
CA PRO A 76 0.92 -10.40 -12.63
C PRO A 76 1.96 -11.13 -13.48
N GLU A 77 2.29 -12.37 -13.09
CA GLU A 77 3.24 -13.19 -13.82
C GLU A 77 2.80 -13.38 -15.29
N GLY A 78 3.73 -13.24 -16.23
CA GLY A 78 3.45 -13.30 -17.67
C GLY A 78 2.73 -12.08 -18.24
N ALA A 79 2.52 -11.01 -17.47
CA ALA A 79 2.02 -9.75 -18.00
C ALA A 79 3.01 -9.10 -18.97
N ALA A 80 2.46 -8.36 -19.95
CA ALA A 80 3.28 -7.47 -20.76
C ALA A 80 3.90 -6.37 -19.89
N THR A 81 5.18 -6.04 -20.16
CA THR A 81 5.91 -4.95 -19.49
C THR A 81 5.48 -3.56 -19.95
N CYS A 82 4.52 -3.48 -20.87
CA CYS A 82 3.97 -2.26 -21.42
C CYS A 82 2.44 -2.37 -21.56
N VAL A 83 1.73 -1.36 -21.08
CA VAL A 83 0.27 -1.25 -21.14
C VAL A 83 -0.11 0.00 -21.93
N GLN A 84 -0.96 -0.14 -22.94
CA GLN A 84 -1.51 0.99 -23.68
C GLN A 84 -2.75 1.56 -22.98
N ASP A 85 -2.83 2.89 -22.89
CA ASP A 85 -4.08 3.58 -22.49
C ASP A 85 -5.12 3.38 -23.59
N ARG A 86 -6.26 2.75 -23.25
CA ARG A 86 -7.34 2.50 -24.21
C ARG A 86 -8.09 3.77 -24.62
N MET A 87 -8.12 4.79 -23.76
CA MET A 87 -8.80 6.06 -24.03
C MET A 87 -7.89 7.04 -24.76
N LEU A 88 -6.61 7.09 -24.40
CA LEU A 88 -5.62 7.97 -25.01
C LEU A 88 -4.72 7.17 -25.97
N ARG A 89 -5.21 6.98 -27.20
CA ARG A 89 -4.44 6.30 -28.26
C ARG A 89 -3.03 6.89 -28.36
N GLY A 90 -2.03 6.01 -28.24
CA GLY A 90 -0.61 6.39 -28.32
C GLY A 90 0.06 6.64 -26.97
N LYS A 91 -0.67 6.61 -25.85
CA LYS A 91 -0.08 6.65 -24.51
C LYS A 91 0.20 5.24 -24.01
N TYR A 92 1.41 5.03 -23.51
CA TYR A 92 1.88 3.75 -22.98
C TYR A 92 2.47 3.94 -21.58
N PHE A 93 2.25 2.96 -20.73
CA PHE A 93 2.80 2.86 -19.38
C PHE A 93 3.75 1.67 -19.33
N TYR A 94 4.87 1.81 -18.64
CA TYR A 94 5.94 0.81 -18.62
C TYR A 94 6.19 0.30 -17.21
N ALA A 95 6.60 -0.95 -17.11
CA ALA A 95 6.99 -1.56 -15.85
C ALA A 95 8.31 -0.97 -15.34
N GLU A 96 8.39 -0.77 -14.03
CA GLU A 96 9.57 -0.38 -13.27
C GLU A 96 9.89 -1.47 -12.24
N ASP A 97 11.17 -1.69 -11.94
CA ASP A 97 11.57 -2.48 -10.78
C ASP A 97 11.53 -1.62 -9.53
N ARG A 98 10.77 -2.05 -8.53
CA ARG A 98 10.72 -1.47 -7.19
C ARG A 98 11.04 -2.55 -6.17
N GLY A 99 12.33 -2.67 -5.86
CA GLY A 99 12.80 -3.56 -4.79
C GLY A 99 12.56 -5.03 -5.10
N GLY A 100 12.82 -5.46 -6.34
CA GLY A 100 12.65 -6.85 -6.79
C GLY A 100 11.22 -7.21 -7.18
N ARG A 101 10.35 -6.21 -7.33
CA ARG A 101 8.97 -6.37 -7.82
C ARG A 101 8.78 -5.51 -9.05
N LEU A 102 8.19 -6.08 -10.10
CA LEU A 102 7.78 -5.31 -11.27
C LEU A 102 6.44 -4.64 -10.98
N VAL A 103 6.43 -3.32 -11.05
CA VAL A 103 5.25 -2.49 -10.87
C VAL A 103 5.03 -1.59 -12.08
N ILE A 104 3.80 -1.19 -12.35
CA ILE A 104 3.46 -0.22 -13.38
C ILE A 104 2.65 0.91 -12.76
N ARG A 105 3.03 2.14 -13.07
CA ARG A 105 2.27 3.33 -12.68
C ARG A 105 1.34 3.71 -13.81
N LEU A 106 0.04 3.59 -13.59
CA LEU A 106 -0.98 3.87 -14.60
C LEU A 106 -2.26 4.46 -13.97
N PRO A 107 -3.11 5.17 -14.73
CA PRO A 107 -4.35 5.73 -14.21
C PRO A 107 -5.28 4.65 -13.67
N TRP A 108 -5.98 4.94 -12.58
CA TRP A 108 -6.93 4.03 -11.95
C TRP A 108 -7.92 3.41 -12.93
N ARG A 109 -8.49 4.20 -13.85
CA ARG A 109 -9.40 3.68 -14.87
C ARG A 109 -8.76 2.62 -15.77
N THR A 110 -7.48 2.79 -16.11
CA THR A 110 -6.76 1.86 -16.98
C THR A 110 -6.49 0.55 -16.24
N PHE A 111 -6.15 0.63 -14.96
CA PHE A 111 -6.05 -0.56 -14.09
C PHE A 111 -7.39 -1.27 -13.99
N TYR A 112 -8.46 -0.52 -13.70
CA TYR A 112 -9.80 -1.07 -13.50
C TYR A 112 -10.32 -1.78 -14.76
N ASP A 113 -10.08 -1.21 -15.95
CA ASP A 113 -10.41 -1.84 -17.23
C ASP A 113 -9.62 -3.13 -17.47
N LEU A 114 -8.32 -3.15 -17.14
CA LEU A 114 -7.49 -4.36 -17.22
C LEU A 114 -7.99 -5.44 -16.27
N ALA A 115 -8.25 -5.08 -15.02
CA ALA A 115 -8.67 -5.99 -13.97
C ALA A 115 -10.10 -6.53 -14.17
N ASN A 116 -10.96 -5.81 -14.89
CA ASN A 116 -12.28 -6.28 -15.30
C ASN A 116 -12.31 -6.84 -16.74
N SER A 117 -11.16 -6.90 -17.42
CA SER A 117 -11.12 -7.47 -18.77
C SER A 117 -11.29 -8.99 -18.74
N ILE A 118 -12.31 -9.45 -19.46
CA ILE A 118 -12.52 -10.87 -19.73
C ILE A 118 -11.66 -11.19 -20.95
N HIS A 119 -10.40 -11.58 -20.75
CA HIS A 119 -9.57 -12.07 -21.84
C HIS A 119 -10.14 -13.41 -22.33
N VAL A 120 -10.71 -13.41 -23.53
CA VAL A 120 -11.25 -14.61 -24.23
C VAL A 120 -10.18 -15.29 -25.09
N SER A 121 -9.00 -14.68 -25.27
CA SER A 121 -8.02 -15.13 -26.28
C SER A 121 -6.57 -15.08 -25.79
N GLY A 122 -6.08 -16.23 -25.31
CA GLY A 122 -4.75 -16.81 -25.56
C GLY A 122 -3.43 -16.12 -25.19
N SER A 123 -3.38 -14.86 -24.79
CA SER A 123 -2.10 -14.18 -24.49
C SER A 123 -2.24 -13.16 -23.36
N GLY A 124 -1.63 -13.48 -22.22
CA GLY A 124 -1.51 -12.60 -21.06
C GLY A 124 -2.45 -12.95 -19.89
N PRO A 125 -2.17 -12.39 -18.70
CA PRO A 125 -2.96 -12.59 -17.49
C PRO A 125 -4.35 -12.00 -17.64
N ASN A 126 -5.37 -12.76 -17.22
CA ASN A 126 -6.76 -12.31 -17.21
C ASN A 126 -7.00 -11.25 -16.12
N GLY A 127 -8.17 -10.60 -16.14
CA GLY A 127 -8.52 -9.59 -15.13
C GLY A 127 -8.44 -10.10 -13.69
N ALA A 128 -8.77 -11.38 -13.45
CA ALA A 128 -8.66 -11.99 -12.12
C ALA A 128 -7.20 -12.04 -11.61
N ALA A 129 -6.23 -12.34 -12.47
CA ALA A 129 -4.81 -12.32 -12.13
C ALA A 129 -4.33 -10.91 -11.76
N TRP A 130 -4.86 -9.87 -12.43
CA TRP A 130 -4.59 -8.48 -12.06
C TRP A 130 -5.13 -8.13 -10.66
N TRP A 131 -6.34 -8.59 -10.31
CA TRP A 131 -6.87 -8.41 -8.96
C TRP A 131 -6.06 -9.17 -7.90
N LEU A 132 -5.69 -10.43 -8.17
CA LEU A 132 -4.90 -11.25 -7.26
C LEU A 132 -3.51 -10.66 -6.99
N ALA A 133 -2.88 -10.04 -7.97
CA ALA A 133 -1.60 -9.35 -7.80
C ALA A 133 -1.73 -8.02 -7.05
N ASN A 134 -2.93 -7.46 -6.94
CA ASN A 134 -3.17 -6.11 -6.43
C ASN A 134 -4.29 -6.04 -5.37
N PRO A 135 -4.17 -6.79 -4.25
CA PRO A 135 -5.19 -6.81 -3.21
C PRO A 135 -5.43 -5.42 -2.59
N HIS A 136 -4.37 -4.61 -2.49
CA HIS A 136 -4.41 -3.24 -1.97
C HIS A 136 -5.25 -2.28 -2.82
N LEU A 137 -5.51 -2.65 -4.08
CA LEU A 137 -6.37 -1.92 -5.00
C LEU A 137 -7.79 -2.49 -5.02
N SER A 138 -7.96 -3.81 -4.91
CA SER A 138 -9.29 -4.44 -4.85
C SER A 138 -10.05 -4.06 -3.59
N ASP A 139 -9.35 -3.93 -2.45
CA ASP A 139 -9.99 -3.63 -1.18
C ASP A 139 -10.68 -2.25 -1.16
N ARG A 140 -10.25 -1.34 -2.04
CA ARG A 140 -10.81 0.01 -2.18
C ARG A 140 -12.11 0.07 -2.99
N LEU A 141 -12.51 -1.04 -3.61
CA LEU A 141 -13.78 -1.08 -4.35
C LEU A 141 -14.96 -1.16 -3.37
N PRO A 142 -16.09 -0.49 -3.68
CA PRO A 142 -17.29 -0.65 -2.89
C PRO A 142 -17.71 -2.12 -2.91
N LYS A 143 -17.63 -2.76 -1.74
CA LYS A 143 -18.20 -4.09 -1.49
C LYS A 143 -19.72 -3.94 -1.41
N ASN A 144 -20.35 -3.56 -2.51
CA ASN A 144 -21.80 -3.46 -2.58
C ASN A 144 -22.35 -4.87 -2.31
N GLY A 145 -22.90 -5.07 -1.11
CA GLY A 145 -23.82 -6.17 -0.90
C GLY A 145 -24.97 -6.07 -1.91
N PRO A 146 -25.60 -7.18 -2.30
CA PRO A 146 -26.78 -7.12 -3.16
C PRO A 146 -27.81 -6.14 -2.55
N PRO A 147 -28.50 -5.35 -3.37
CA PRO A 147 -29.53 -4.44 -2.86
C PRO A 147 -30.54 -5.23 -2.02
N PRO A 148 -31.04 -4.66 -0.91
CA PRO A 148 -32.06 -5.33 -0.12
C PRO A 148 -33.23 -5.71 -1.02
N LEU A 149 -33.64 -6.98 -0.96
CA LEU A 149 -34.81 -7.45 -1.70
C LEU A 149 -36.02 -6.62 -1.27
N PRO A 150 -36.88 -6.17 -2.20
CA PRO A 150 -38.08 -5.44 -1.85
C PRO A 150 -38.94 -6.30 -0.91
N GLU A 151 -39.37 -5.74 0.22
CA GLU A 151 -40.30 -6.40 1.12
C GLU A 151 -41.61 -6.72 0.36
N PRO A 152 -42.19 -7.93 0.54
CA PRO A 152 -43.45 -8.26 -0.10
C PRO A 152 -44.57 -7.33 0.41
N PRO A 153 -45.55 -6.98 -0.45
CA PRO A 153 -46.64 -6.08 -0.08
C PRO A 153 -47.45 -6.66 1.10
N ARG A 154 -47.77 -5.79 2.06
CA ARG A 154 -48.64 -6.09 3.21
C ARG A 154 -50.10 -6.14 2.82
#